data_AF-A0A7K8XMK8-F1
#
_entry.id   AF-A0A7K8XMK8-F1
#
_cell.length_a   1.000
_cell.length_b   1.000
_cell.length_c   1.000
_cell.angle_alpha   90.00
_cell.angle_beta   90.00
_cell.angle_gamma   90.00
#
_symmetry.space_group_name_H-M   'P 1'
#
loop_
_entity.id
_entity.type
_entity.pdbx_description
1 polymer ?
#
loop_
_entity_poly.entity_id
_entity_poly.type
_entity_poly.pdbx_seq_one_letter_code
_entity_poly.pdbx_strand_id
1 'polypeptide(L)'
;FLAEWQLENLKRLDVNQADIAPLMASLIGVPFPLNSVGTLPLEYLNNSAHFKAESMFTNAAQVLEQFKVKMYQKKKTTLSFLFTPFKPLSDSEQINFLRKIRLFIQQQKYDEAVSLCKALINLALEGLSYYHTYDRLFLGLSISASFVGWTTYVIVTIIKAHTSLTKTVQTNSKESTLLFYCFAFVGTAVAVFLLIQTCPWTYYIYCLLPVPVWYAVVKEIAVIEDLAKNLLSLPISQSVGFLLVCTLGIEILVFSFFYRSTLSIGLLVFAGWPVITQLWVQAKRTTLVWILLCVLLAVFTLMPVVGREPNISLVVAAGLVTLLISCFSLAYLCRSENKYRSNSNLKIHFYQMLSIALSTYIVSSTHESLKNKHGLPLLNQIISWMTLVSSSLLPLLSPTFLFQRLFSILLSLMSTYLLLSTGYEALFPLVLSVLMFVWINMEQEALQHYGLSLKPKLAGFNFACATDITQFRQLHLDDIRRSFFFVFFLVTAFFGTGNIASVNSFDPASVYCFLTVFSPFMMGGLLVLKVVIPFVLVSCAFETIQVTTQLSSKSLFLIVLVISDIMALHFFFLVKDYGSWLDIGTSISHYVLVMSLTMFMMLMNGVAQLLTTQRLELPRRTKHHSM
;
A
#
# COMPACT_ATOMS: atom_id res chain seq x y z
N PHE A 1 24.55 24.90 -9.81
CA PHE A 1 23.59 25.54 -10.72
C PHE A 1 24.11 26.83 -11.36
N LEU A 2 24.19 27.99 -10.70
CA LEU A 2 24.65 29.25 -11.36
C LEU A 2 26.09 29.19 -11.89
N ALA A 3 27.00 28.59 -11.12
CA ALA A 3 28.39 28.35 -11.52
C ALA A 3 28.49 27.38 -12.72
N GLU A 4 27.67 26.33 -12.73
CA GLU A 4 27.60 25.35 -13.84
C GLU A 4 27.10 26.00 -15.13
N TRP A 5 26.33 27.09 -15.03
CA TRP A 5 25.76 27.82 -16.17
C TRP A 5 26.54 29.10 -16.51
N GLN A 6 27.63 29.43 -15.79
CA GLN A 6 28.41 30.67 -15.95
C GLN A 6 27.59 31.98 -15.81
N LEU A 7 26.51 31.96 -15.01
CA LEU A 7 25.60 33.10 -14.83
C LEU A 7 25.81 33.87 -13.51
N GLU A 8 26.98 33.72 -12.88
CA GLU A 8 27.28 34.33 -11.58
C GLU A 8 27.20 35.86 -11.57
N ASN A 9 27.43 36.49 -12.73
CA ASN A 9 27.38 37.94 -12.90
C ASN A 9 25.94 38.50 -12.92
N LEU A 10 24.91 37.64 -12.96
CA LEU A 10 23.50 38.04 -13.00
C LEU A 10 22.85 37.85 -11.63
N LYS A 11 22.07 38.84 -11.20
CA LYS A 11 21.24 38.72 -9.99
C LYS A 11 20.18 37.64 -10.23
N ARG A 12 20.28 36.52 -9.52
CA ARG A 12 19.23 35.51 -9.49
C ARG A 12 18.05 36.05 -8.67
N LEU A 13 16.89 36.04 -9.30
CA LEU A 13 15.60 36.30 -8.67
C LEU A 13 14.74 35.07 -8.89
N ASP A 14 14.28 34.48 -7.81
CA ASP A 14 13.38 33.34 -7.87
C ASP A 14 11.93 33.84 -7.77
N VAL A 15 11.04 33.26 -8.58
CA VAL A 15 9.62 33.59 -8.63
C VAL A 15 8.84 32.33 -8.33
N ASN A 16 7.85 32.40 -7.44
CA ASN A 16 7.00 31.25 -7.21
C ASN A 16 6.09 31.02 -8.41
N GLN A 17 5.67 29.77 -8.65
CA GLN A 17 4.80 29.44 -9.77
C GLN A 17 3.49 30.26 -9.78
N ALA A 18 2.95 30.59 -8.60
CA ALA A 18 1.74 31.41 -8.47
C ALA A 18 1.94 32.88 -8.87
N ASP A 19 3.17 33.41 -8.71
CA ASP A 19 3.53 34.82 -8.93
C ASP A 19 3.68 35.16 -10.43
N ILE A 20 3.75 34.14 -11.30
CA ILE A 20 3.84 34.30 -12.75
C ILE A 20 2.58 34.96 -13.33
N ALA A 21 1.39 34.58 -12.86
CA ALA A 21 0.14 35.11 -13.37
C ALA A 21 -0.01 36.63 -13.10
N PRO A 22 0.24 37.13 -11.87
CA PRO A 22 0.31 38.57 -11.62
C PRO A 22 1.37 39.27 -12.46
N LEU A 23 2.56 38.68 -12.60
CA LEU A 23 3.62 39.25 -13.43
C LEU A 23 3.17 39.43 -14.88
N MET A 24 2.63 38.39 -15.52
CA MET A 24 2.14 38.44 -16.89
C MET A 24 1.04 39.50 -17.06
N ALA A 25 0.06 39.53 -16.15
CA ALA A 25 -1.03 40.50 -16.19
C ALA A 25 -0.53 41.94 -16.09
N SER A 26 0.44 42.20 -15.21
CA SER A 26 1.06 43.53 -15.07
C SER A 26 1.84 43.98 -16.30
N LEU A 27 2.50 43.04 -17.01
CA LEU A 27 3.28 43.33 -18.21
C LEU A 27 2.40 43.67 -19.41
N ILE A 28 1.27 42.99 -19.57
CA ILE A 28 0.32 43.23 -20.66
C ILE A 28 -0.74 44.30 -20.32
N GLY A 29 -0.71 44.84 -19.09
CA GLY A 29 -1.59 45.91 -18.65
C GLY A 29 -3.06 45.50 -18.46
N VAL A 30 -3.33 44.22 -18.18
CA VAL A 30 -4.69 43.72 -17.93
C VAL A 30 -4.93 43.50 -16.43
N PRO A 31 -6.20 43.47 -15.98
CA PRO A 31 -6.52 43.15 -14.59
C PRO A 31 -5.96 41.78 -14.15
N PHE A 32 -5.58 41.67 -12.88
CA PHE A 32 -5.10 40.40 -12.33
C PHE A 32 -6.19 39.31 -12.42
N PRO A 33 -5.82 38.06 -12.74
CA PRO A 33 -6.78 36.97 -12.83
C PRO A 33 -7.52 36.74 -11.50
N LEU A 34 -8.84 36.55 -11.58
CA LEU A 34 -9.73 36.46 -10.41
C LEU A 34 -9.31 35.44 -9.35
N ASN A 35 -8.71 34.31 -9.76
CA ASN A 35 -8.28 33.21 -8.89
C ASN A 35 -6.77 33.20 -8.63
N SER A 36 -6.05 34.28 -8.97
CA SER A 36 -4.62 34.35 -8.71
C SER A 36 -4.38 34.54 -7.20
N VAL A 37 -3.46 33.74 -6.64
CA VAL A 37 -2.98 33.85 -5.26
C VAL A 37 -1.52 34.33 -5.21
N GLY A 38 -0.99 34.77 -6.36
CA GLY A 38 0.41 35.16 -6.49
C GLY A 38 0.68 36.59 -6.01
N THR A 39 1.87 36.80 -5.48
CA THR A 39 2.42 38.13 -5.17
C THR A 39 3.12 38.71 -6.39
N LEU A 40 2.93 39.99 -6.69
CA LEU A 40 3.54 40.62 -7.85
C LEU A 40 5.05 40.81 -7.60
N PRO A 41 5.96 40.19 -8.39
CA PRO A 41 7.38 40.33 -8.18
C PRO A 41 7.87 41.66 -8.79
N LEU A 42 7.83 42.73 -7.98
CA LEU A 42 8.15 44.10 -8.36
C LEU A 42 9.58 44.32 -8.90
N GLU A 43 10.48 43.38 -8.62
CA GLU A 43 11.89 43.43 -9.05
C GLU A 43 12.06 43.23 -10.56
N TYR A 44 11.11 42.54 -11.22
CA TYR A 44 11.11 42.35 -12.67
C TYR A 44 10.52 43.53 -13.44
N LEU A 45 9.83 44.44 -12.75
CA LEU A 45 9.18 45.58 -13.38
C LEU A 45 10.13 46.76 -13.40
N ASN A 46 10.54 47.19 -14.59
CA ASN A 46 11.28 48.45 -14.78
C ASN A 46 10.28 49.59 -15.07
N ASN A 47 9.60 50.09 -14.04
CA ASN A 47 8.62 51.17 -14.14
C ASN A 47 8.67 52.09 -12.91
N SER A 48 7.94 53.21 -12.96
CA SER A 48 7.84 54.20 -11.88
C SER A 48 7.41 53.58 -10.54
N ALA A 49 7.89 54.16 -9.43
CA ALA A 49 7.52 53.72 -8.08
C ALA A 49 6.00 53.82 -7.83
N HIS A 50 5.35 54.83 -8.41
CA HIS A 50 3.89 54.99 -8.36
C HIS A 50 3.18 53.80 -9.03
N PHE A 51 3.59 53.43 -10.26
CA PHE A 51 3.02 52.27 -10.95
C PHE A 51 3.21 50.99 -10.14
N LYS A 52 4.41 50.75 -9.60
CA LYS A 52 4.69 49.59 -8.74
C LYS A 52 3.78 49.54 -7.52
N ALA A 53 3.56 50.67 -6.85
CA ALA A 53 2.70 50.76 -5.68
C ALA A 53 1.22 50.52 -6.03
N GLU A 54 0.71 51.12 -7.11
CA GLU A 54 -0.67 50.91 -7.59
C GLU A 54 -0.92 49.47 -8.07
N SER A 55 0.01 48.89 -8.84
CA SER A 55 -0.08 47.49 -9.25
C SER A 55 -0.02 46.53 -8.05
N MET A 56 0.78 46.85 -7.03
CA MET A 56 0.81 46.04 -5.81
C MET A 56 -0.45 46.20 -4.96
N PHE A 57 -1.02 47.39 -4.90
CA PHE A 57 -2.29 47.65 -4.21
C PHE A 57 -3.46 46.93 -4.88
N THR A 58 -3.53 46.95 -6.21
CA THR A 58 -4.56 46.21 -6.96
C THR A 58 -4.43 44.71 -6.80
N ASN A 59 -3.21 44.16 -6.72
CA ASN A 59 -2.98 42.76 -6.37
C ASN A 59 -3.49 42.47 -4.94
N ALA A 60 -3.07 43.28 -3.96
CA ALA A 60 -3.50 43.11 -2.58
C ALA A 60 -5.02 43.20 -2.39
N ALA A 61 -5.68 44.11 -3.08
CA ALA A 61 -7.13 44.24 -3.09
C ALA A 61 -7.79 42.98 -3.69
N GLN A 62 -7.26 42.43 -4.77
CA GLN A 62 -7.78 41.23 -5.42
C GLN A 62 -7.69 39.99 -4.52
N VAL A 63 -6.55 39.77 -3.85
CA VAL A 63 -6.39 38.66 -2.88
C VAL A 63 -7.29 38.87 -1.66
N LEU A 64 -7.44 40.11 -1.19
CA LEU A 64 -8.34 40.44 -0.09
C LEU A 64 -9.81 40.15 -0.42
N GLU A 65 -10.25 40.44 -1.65
CA GLU A 65 -11.62 40.12 -2.08
C GLU A 65 -11.86 38.60 -2.14
N GLN A 66 -10.88 37.80 -2.56
CA GLN A 66 -10.97 36.34 -2.48
C GLN A 66 -11.18 35.88 -1.04
N PHE A 67 -10.39 36.43 -0.09
CA PHE A 67 -10.55 36.16 1.34
C PHE A 67 -11.95 36.51 1.83
N LYS A 68 -12.49 37.69 1.50
CA LYS A 68 -13.83 38.13 1.91
C LYS A 68 -14.93 37.21 1.37
N VAL A 69 -14.86 36.86 0.09
CA VAL A 69 -15.82 35.94 -0.53
C VAL A 69 -15.78 34.58 0.17
N LYS A 70 -14.60 34.06 0.47
CA LYS A 70 -14.45 32.77 1.14
C LYS A 70 -14.96 32.80 2.58
N MET A 71 -14.65 33.87 3.32
CA MET A 71 -15.17 34.13 4.65
C MET A 71 -16.70 34.17 4.65
N TYR A 72 -17.29 34.92 3.72
CA TYR A 72 -18.74 35.04 3.60
C TYR A 72 -19.42 33.71 3.26
N GLN A 73 -18.83 32.93 2.34
CA GLN A 73 -19.30 31.57 2.03
C GLN A 73 -19.35 30.71 3.29
N LYS A 74 -18.26 30.68 4.07
CA LYS A 74 -18.21 29.89 5.33
C LYS A 74 -19.15 30.42 6.41
N LYS A 75 -19.28 31.74 6.55
CA LYS A 75 -20.22 32.36 7.48
C LYS A 75 -21.68 32.06 7.15
N LYS A 76 -22.02 31.92 5.85
CA LYS A 76 -23.39 31.59 5.42
C LYS A 76 -23.76 30.14 5.69
N THR A 77 -22.82 29.21 5.54
CA THR A 77 -23.07 27.78 5.77
C THR A 77 -22.96 27.39 7.24
N THR A 78 -22.14 28.10 8.01
CA THR A 78 -21.94 27.80 9.43
C THR A 78 -22.97 28.54 10.29
N LEU A 79 -23.50 27.88 11.32
CA LEU A 79 -24.32 28.56 12.32
C LEU A 79 -23.54 29.71 12.97
N SER A 80 -24.21 30.85 13.20
CA SER A 80 -23.57 32.08 13.69
C SER A 80 -22.82 31.90 15.01
N PHE A 81 -23.30 31.02 15.89
CA PHE A 81 -22.66 30.67 17.17
C PHE A 81 -21.38 29.82 17.01
N LEU A 82 -21.28 29.00 15.96
CA LEU A 82 -20.13 28.11 15.70
C LEU A 82 -19.08 28.74 14.78
N PHE A 83 -19.38 29.89 14.19
CA PHE A 83 -18.48 30.57 13.27
C PHE A 83 -17.40 31.35 14.03
N THR A 84 -16.14 31.00 13.80
CA THR A 84 -14.99 31.70 14.34
C THR A 84 -14.29 32.49 13.22
N PRO A 85 -14.28 33.84 13.27
CA PRO A 85 -13.62 34.64 12.25
C PRO A 85 -12.09 34.63 12.42
N PHE A 86 -11.37 34.81 11.32
CA PHE A 86 -9.92 35.01 11.33
C PHE A 86 -9.58 36.35 12.00
N LYS A 87 -9.13 36.28 13.27
CA LYS A 87 -8.90 37.46 14.14
C LYS A 87 -7.95 38.52 13.55
N PRO A 88 -6.82 38.18 12.89
CA PRO A 88 -5.86 39.17 12.39
C PRO A 88 -6.35 40.02 11.21
N LEU A 89 -7.47 39.65 10.58
CA LEU A 89 -8.02 40.34 9.43
C LEU A 89 -9.52 40.60 9.62
N SER A 90 -9.87 41.19 10.75
CA SER A 90 -11.24 41.58 11.06
C SER A 90 -11.78 42.62 10.05
N ASP A 91 -13.10 42.73 9.89
CA ASP A 91 -13.71 43.64 8.92
C ASP A 91 -13.25 45.11 9.11
N SER A 92 -13.01 45.52 10.36
CA SER A 92 -12.47 46.85 10.69
C SER A 92 -11.00 47.02 10.31
N GLU A 93 -10.18 45.99 10.53
CA GLU A 93 -8.76 45.98 10.16
C GLU A 93 -8.57 45.97 8.65
N GLN A 94 -9.38 45.22 7.90
CA GLN A 94 -9.37 45.23 6.43
C GLN A 94 -9.55 46.66 5.89
N ILE A 95 -10.55 47.38 6.41
CA ILE A 95 -10.80 48.77 6.03
C ILE A 95 -9.64 49.68 6.45
N ASN A 96 -9.06 49.44 7.63
CA ASN A 96 -7.92 50.22 8.13
C ASN A 96 -6.67 50.04 7.25
N PHE A 97 -6.34 48.80 6.86
CA PHE A 97 -5.24 48.50 5.94
C PHE A 97 -5.42 49.20 4.59
N LEU A 98 -6.59 49.03 3.95
CA LEU A 98 -6.87 49.67 2.66
C LEU A 98 -6.79 51.19 2.73
N ARG A 99 -7.31 51.79 3.82
CA ARG A 99 -7.24 53.24 4.03
C ARG A 99 -5.80 53.73 4.21
N LYS A 100 -5.00 53.04 5.05
CA LYS A 100 -3.59 53.39 5.28
C LYS A 100 -2.76 53.28 4.00
N ILE A 101 -2.95 52.21 3.22
CA ILE A 101 -2.22 52.04 1.96
C ILE A 101 -2.54 53.17 0.99
N ARG A 102 -3.83 53.53 0.81
CA ARG A 102 -4.21 54.67 -0.04
C ARG A 102 -3.62 56.00 0.45
N LEU A 103 -3.60 56.23 1.76
CA LEU A 103 -2.98 57.43 2.33
C LEU A 103 -1.48 57.49 2.03
N PHE A 104 -0.74 56.37 2.13
CA PHE A 104 0.68 56.34 1.79
C PHE A 104 0.95 56.57 0.30
N ILE A 105 0.11 56.03 -0.59
CA ILE A 105 0.19 56.31 -2.03
C ILE A 105 -0.04 57.80 -2.30
N GLN A 106 -1.05 58.42 -1.68
CA GLN A 106 -1.32 59.85 -1.80
C GLN A 106 -0.20 60.73 -1.24
N GLN A 107 0.46 60.31 -0.17
CA GLN A 107 1.62 60.98 0.43
C GLN A 107 2.95 60.70 -0.30
N GLN A 108 2.92 59.98 -1.43
CA GLN A 108 4.08 59.58 -2.21
C GLN A 108 5.09 58.68 -1.47
N LYS A 109 4.66 58.03 -0.38
CA LYS A 109 5.46 57.05 0.37
C LYS A 109 5.29 55.65 -0.21
N TYR A 110 5.81 55.44 -1.41
CA TYR A 110 5.57 54.22 -2.19
C TYR A 110 6.15 52.95 -1.55
N ASP A 111 7.34 53.03 -0.96
CA ASP A 111 7.99 51.85 -0.35
C ASP A 111 7.22 51.34 0.88
N GLU A 112 6.74 52.26 1.72
CA GLU A 112 5.87 51.94 2.87
C GLU A 112 4.55 51.32 2.39
N ALA A 113 3.93 51.88 1.35
CA ALA A 113 2.72 51.33 0.75
C ALA A 113 2.94 49.91 0.22
N VAL A 114 4.03 49.66 -0.50
CA VAL A 114 4.40 48.33 -1.01
C VAL A 114 4.63 47.33 0.12
N SER A 115 5.33 47.72 1.19
CA SER A 115 5.54 46.84 2.35
C SER A 115 4.24 46.45 3.04
N LEU A 116 3.29 47.39 3.16
CA LEU A 116 1.98 47.12 3.75
C LEU A 116 1.10 46.27 2.83
N CYS A 117 1.18 46.46 1.51
CA CYS A 117 0.51 45.58 0.56
C CYS A 117 1.02 44.14 0.67
N LYS A 118 2.34 43.93 0.78
CA LYS A 118 2.93 42.59 1.00
C LYS A 118 2.43 41.97 2.31
N ALA A 119 2.40 42.74 3.40
CA ALA A 119 1.88 42.27 4.68
C ALA A 119 0.39 41.89 4.58
N LEU A 120 -0.42 42.72 3.91
CA LEU A 120 -1.84 42.45 3.68
C LEU A 120 -2.06 41.19 2.84
N ILE A 121 -1.29 40.99 1.78
CA ILE A 121 -1.37 39.78 0.94
C ILE A 121 -1.04 38.54 1.77
N ASN A 122 0.06 38.56 2.54
CA ASN A 122 0.44 37.42 3.38
C ASN A 122 -0.66 37.07 4.39
N LEU A 123 -1.19 38.07 5.11
CA LEU A 123 -2.29 37.86 6.05
C LEU A 123 -3.58 37.38 5.37
N ALA A 124 -3.89 37.88 4.18
CA ALA A 124 -5.06 37.44 3.42
C ALA A 124 -4.91 35.99 2.92
N LEU A 125 -3.70 35.58 2.50
CA LEU A 125 -3.40 34.20 2.10
C LEU A 125 -3.45 33.23 3.30
N GLU A 126 -2.93 33.63 4.46
CA GLU A 126 -3.09 32.88 5.72
C GLU A 126 -4.56 32.78 6.15
N GLY A 127 -5.32 33.86 6.01
CA GLY A 127 -6.76 33.86 6.26
C GLY A 127 -7.53 32.98 5.27
N LEU A 128 -7.11 32.94 4.00
CA LEU A 128 -7.69 32.09 2.98
C LEU A 128 -7.43 30.61 3.31
N SER A 129 -6.20 30.25 3.68
CA SER A 129 -5.84 28.88 4.08
C SER A 129 -6.61 28.44 5.34
N TYR A 130 -6.82 29.34 6.30
CA TYR A 130 -7.67 29.11 7.47
C TYR A 130 -9.11 28.73 7.07
N TYR A 131 -9.76 29.48 6.18
CA TYR A 131 -11.12 29.16 5.75
C TYR A 131 -11.21 27.94 4.82
N HIS A 132 -10.16 27.64 4.07
CA HIS A 132 -10.06 26.39 3.29
C HIS A 132 -9.97 25.16 4.19
N THR A 133 -9.24 25.26 5.31
CA THR A 133 -9.02 24.16 6.26
C THR A 133 -9.97 24.19 7.46
N TYR A 134 -10.97 25.08 7.47
CA TYR A 134 -11.89 25.30 8.59
C TYR A 134 -12.56 24.01 9.10
N ASP A 135 -13.07 23.19 8.18
CA ASP A 135 -13.78 21.95 8.50
C ASP A 135 -12.85 20.74 8.69
N ARG A 136 -11.52 20.92 8.50
CA ARG A 136 -10.54 19.82 8.47
C ARG A 136 -10.50 19.06 9.80
N LEU A 137 -10.52 19.77 10.93
CA LEU A 137 -10.53 19.13 12.25
C LEU A 137 -11.85 18.39 12.51
N PHE A 138 -12.98 19.01 12.19
CA PHE A 138 -14.30 18.39 12.38
C PHE A 138 -14.46 17.11 11.56
N LEU A 139 -14.20 17.18 10.25
CA LEU A 139 -14.25 16.02 9.37
C LEU A 139 -13.18 14.98 9.72
N GLY A 140 -11.98 15.43 10.08
CA GLY A 140 -10.89 14.57 10.50
C GLY A 140 -11.24 13.75 11.74
N LEU A 141 -11.85 14.36 12.76
CA LEU A 141 -12.35 13.65 13.94
C LEU A 141 -13.46 12.65 13.59
N SER A 142 -14.39 13.02 12.72
CA SER A 142 -15.47 12.11 12.29
C SER A 142 -14.92 10.88 11.58
N ILE A 143 -14.02 11.06 10.61
CA ILE A 143 -13.38 9.97 9.87
C ILE A 143 -12.55 9.10 10.81
N SER A 144 -11.81 9.72 11.75
CA SER A 144 -11.04 8.98 12.74
C SER A 144 -11.92 8.15 13.66
N ALA A 145 -13.05 8.70 14.12
CA ALA A 145 -14.04 7.97 14.90
C ALA A 145 -14.65 6.80 14.11
N SER A 146 -14.82 6.94 12.80
CA SER A 146 -15.24 5.83 11.93
C SER A 146 -14.19 4.72 11.85
N PHE A 147 -12.91 5.05 11.60
CA PHE A 147 -11.84 4.06 11.54
C PHE A 147 -11.63 3.34 12.88
N VAL A 148 -11.64 4.08 13.99
CA VAL A 148 -11.52 3.50 15.33
C VAL A 148 -12.75 2.63 15.66
N GLY A 149 -13.96 3.08 15.34
CA GLY A 149 -15.17 2.28 15.51
C GLY A 149 -15.14 0.99 14.66
N TRP A 150 -14.67 1.08 13.42
CA TRP A 150 -14.62 -0.06 12.51
C TRP A 150 -13.58 -1.09 12.95
N THR A 151 -12.37 -0.64 13.29
CA THR A 151 -11.30 -1.52 13.80
C THR A 151 -11.70 -2.20 15.10
N THR A 152 -12.33 -1.47 16.03
CA THR A 152 -12.84 -2.06 17.28
C THR A 152 -13.95 -3.09 17.02
N TYR A 153 -14.88 -2.80 16.11
CA TYR A 153 -15.91 -3.76 15.70
C TYR A 153 -15.32 -5.06 15.12
N VAL A 154 -14.31 -4.95 14.26
CA VAL A 154 -13.61 -6.11 13.70
C VAL A 154 -12.91 -6.91 14.79
N ILE A 155 -12.22 -6.25 15.74
CA ILE A 155 -11.58 -6.91 16.89
C ILE A 155 -12.60 -7.68 17.72
N VAL A 156 -13.74 -7.06 18.04
CA VAL A 156 -14.83 -7.72 18.79
C VAL A 156 -15.36 -8.94 18.04
N THR A 157 -15.51 -8.82 16.72
CA THR A 157 -15.94 -9.94 15.85
C THR A 157 -14.94 -11.09 15.87
N ILE A 158 -13.63 -10.80 15.81
CA ILE A 158 -12.56 -11.80 15.90
C ILE A 158 -12.65 -12.56 17.23
N ILE A 159 -12.78 -11.82 18.34
CA ILE A 159 -12.85 -12.40 19.69
C ILE A 159 -14.10 -13.27 19.81
N LYS A 160 -15.26 -12.75 19.41
CA LYS A 160 -16.54 -13.44 19.52
C LYS A 160 -16.58 -14.75 18.72
N ALA A 161 -16.01 -14.75 17.52
CA ALA A 161 -16.06 -15.90 16.61
C ALA A 161 -14.97 -16.95 16.86
N HIS A 162 -13.80 -16.55 17.38
CA HIS A 162 -12.60 -17.38 17.34
C HIS A 162 -11.86 -17.54 18.68
N THR A 163 -12.36 -16.94 19.76
CA THR A 163 -11.88 -17.20 21.12
C THR A 163 -12.94 -17.92 21.95
N SER A 164 -12.51 -18.76 22.91
CA SER A 164 -13.42 -19.47 23.82
C SER A 164 -14.04 -18.60 24.91
N LEU A 165 -13.65 -17.31 24.99
CA LEU A 165 -14.05 -16.37 26.03
C LEU A 165 -15.58 -16.16 26.12
N THR A 166 -16.30 -16.27 25.01
CA THR A 166 -17.70 -15.80 24.89
C THR A 166 -18.75 -16.91 24.88
N LYS A 167 -18.39 -18.18 25.07
CA LYS A 167 -19.36 -19.29 25.07
C LYS A 167 -20.45 -19.15 26.15
N THR A 168 -20.19 -18.42 27.23
CA THR A 168 -21.12 -18.14 28.33
C THR A 168 -22.03 -16.93 28.11
N VAL A 169 -21.69 -16.02 27.19
CA VAL A 169 -22.43 -14.76 26.95
C VAL A 169 -23.48 -14.90 25.83
N GLN A 170 -23.35 -15.92 24.97
CA GLN A 170 -24.29 -16.19 23.86
C GLN A 170 -25.74 -16.47 24.31
N THR A 171 -25.99 -16.74 25.59
CA THR A 171 -27.31 -17.12 26.09
C THR A 171 -28.19 -15.95 26.54
N ASN A 172 -27.68 -14.71 26.68
CA ASN A 172 -28.41 -13.63 27.36
C ASN A 172 -28.50 -12.26 26.67
N SER A 173 -28.07 -12.10 25.41
CA SER A 173 -28.22 -10.81 24.73
C SER A 173 -29.66 -10.60 24.23
N LYS A 174 -30.57 -10.14 25.11
CA LYS A 174 -31.83 -9.53 24.65
C LYS A 174 -31.48 -8.30 23.83
N GLU A 175 -32.00 -8.21 22.61
CA GLU A 175 -31.82 -7.02 21.78
C GLU A 175 -32.41 -5.82 22.51
N SER A 176 -31.54 -4.90 22.95
CA SER A 176 -31.96 -3.67 23.59
C SER A 176 -32.50 -2.72 22.52
N THR A 177 -33.81 -2.81 22.25
CA THR A 177 -34.54 -1.91 21.36
C THR A 177 -34.29 -0.44 21.70
N LEU A 178 -34.07 -0.13 22.98
CA LEU A 178 -33.71 1.21 23.46
C LEU A 178 -32.39 1.74 22.87
N LEU A 179 -31.33 0.91 22.78
CA LEU A 179 -30.06 1.33 22.16
C LEU A 179 -30.24 1.67 20.68
N PHE A 180 -31.04 0.88 19.96
CA PHE A 180 -31.35 1.16 18.55
C PHE A 180 -32.03 2.53 18.40
N TYR A 181 -33.05 2.83 19.21
CA TYR A 181 -33.72 4.13 19.17
C TYR A 181 -32.80 5.30 19.54
N CYS A 182 -31.91 5.12 20.52
CA CYS A 182 -30.91 6.13 20.89
C CYS A 182 -29.95 6.44 19.73
N PHE A 183 -29.38 5.42 19.08
CA PHE A 183 -28.47 5.62 17.94
C PHE A 183 -29.21 6.14 16.70
N ALA A 184 -30.46 5.73 16.47
CA ALA A 184 -31.30 6.29 15.42
C ALA A 184 -31.58 7.78 15.66
N PHE A 185 -31.86 8.18 16.90
CA PHE A 185 -32.02 9.59 17.27
C PHE A 185 -30.73 10.39 17.09
N VAL A 186 -29.57 9.84 17.45
CA VAL A 186 -28.27 10.49 17.20
C VAL A 186 -28.05 10.66 15.69
N GLY A 187 -28.34 9.64 14.88
CA GLY A 187 -28.21 9.71 13.42
C GLY A 187 -29.13 10.76 12.80
N THR A 188 -30.39 10.84 13.23
CA THR A 188 -31.32 11.87 12.75
C THR A 188 -30.91 13.26 13.21
N ALA A 189 -30.44 13.43 14.45
CA ALA A 189 -29.93 14.70 14.96
C ALA A 189 -28.72 15.19 14.14
N VAL A 190 -27.77 14.32 13.81
CA VAL A 190 -26.62 14.65 12.94
C VAL A 190 -27.10 15.03 11.53
N ALA A 191 -28.03 14.29 10.95
CA ALA A 191 -28.57 14.61 9.62
C ALA A 191 -29.29 15.97 9.61
N VAL A 192 -30.10 16.27 10.63
CA VAL A 192 -30.79 17.56 10.78
C VAL A 192 -29.78 18.69 10.98
N PHE A 193 -28.74 18.48 11.78
CA PHE A 193 -27.67 19.46 11.99
C PHE A 193 -26.96 19.82 10.66
N LEU A 194 -26.61 18.83 9.85
CA LEU A 194 -25.99 19.04 8.53
C LEU A 194 -26.94 19.71 7.53
N LEU A 195 -28.24 19.42 7.63
CA LEU A 195 -29.27 20.04 6.80
C LEU A 195 -29.41 21.53 7.15
N ILE A 196 -29.45 21.87 8.44
CA ILE A 196 -29.47 23.24 8.92
C ILE A 196 -28.23 24.01 8.43
N GLN A 197 -27.06 23.36 8.37
CA GLN A 197 -25.82 23.98 7.88
C GLN A 197 -25.70 24.00 6.34
N THR A 198 -26.67 23.46 5.60
CA THR A 198 -26.64 23.37 4.12
C THR A 198 -25.34 22.76 3.59
N CYS A 199 -24.80 21.76 4.31
CA CYS A 199 -23.53 21.13 3.94
C CYS A 199 -23.65 20.34 2.62
N PRO A 200 -22.56 20.21 1.85
CA PRO A 200 -22.51 19.32 0.69
C PRO A 200 -22.85 17.87 1.06
N TRP A 201 -23.41 17.11 0.11
CA TRP A 201 -23.79 15.70 0.31
C TRP A 201 -22.65 14.81 0.84
N THR A 202 -21.39 15.11 0.51
CA THR A 202 -20.23 14.38 1.01
C THR A 202 -20.10 14.40 2.53
N TYR A 203 -20.54 15.48 3.20
CA TYR A 203 -20.47 15.61 4.66
C TYR A 203 -21.41 14.62 5.36
N TYR A 204 -22.57 14.33 4.77
CA TYR A 204 -23.52 13.36 5.29
C TYR A 204 -22.90 11.96 5.34
N ILE A 205 -22.17 11.57 4.30
CA ILE A 205 -21.49 10.27 4.25
C ILE A 205 -20.48 10.18 5.40
N TYR A 206 -19.61 11.19 5.59
CA TYR A 206 -18.57 11.15 6.61
C TYR A 206 -19.09 11.24 8.05
N CYS A 207 -20.15 12.03 8.29
CA CYS A 207 -20.68 12.26 9.64
C CYS A 207 -21.67 11.18 10.08
N LEU A 208 -22.38 10.53 9.15
CA LEU A 208 -23.32 9.47 9.49
C LEU A 208 -22.65 8.12 9.65
N LEU A 209 -21.52 7.85 8.97
CA LEU A 209 -20.83 6.57 9.01
C LEU A 209 -20.37 6.10 10.41
N PRO A 210 -19.90 6.96 11.34
CA PRO A 210 -19.62 6.56 12.72
C PRO A 210 -20.85 5.98 13.45
N VAL A 211 -22.05 6.49 13.20
CA VAL A 211 -23.26 6.13 13.97
C VAL A 211 -23.61 4.63 13.91
N PRO A 212 -23.78 4.00 12.73
CA PRO A 212 -24.07 2.57 12.66
C PRO A 212 -22.89 1.70 13.10
N VAL A 213 -21.65 2.17 12.89
CA VAL A 213 -20.43 1.43 13.28
C VAL A 213 -20.33 1.35 14.80
N TRP A 214 -20.47 2.48 15.50
CA TRP A 214 -20.44 2.51 16.96
C TRP A 214 -21.66 1.82 17.59
N TYR A 215 -22.82 1.86 16.95
CA TYR A 215 -23.97 1.03 17.35
C TYR A 215 -23.61 -0.46 17.37
N ALA A 216 -22.92 -0.95 16.33
CA ALA A 216 -22.49 -2.35 16.24
C ALA A 216 -21.46 -2.71 17.32
N VAL A 217 -20.55 -1.80 17.68
CA VAL A 217 -19.60 -1.98 18.79
C VAL A 217 -20.31 -2.04 20.14
N VAL A 218 -21.19 -1.07 20.42
CA VAL A 218 -21.89 -0.98 21.72
C VAL A 218 -22.87 -2.14 21.92
N LYS A 219 -23.46 -2.69 20.83
CA LYS A 219 -24.27 -3.91 20.91
C LYS A 219 -23.52 -5.08 21.55
N GLU A 220 -22.19 -5.13 21.40
CA GLU A 220 -21.33 -6.21 21.86
C GLU A 220 -20.45 -5.80 23.05
N ILE A 221 -20.85 -4.77 23.82
CA ILE A 221 -20.04 -4.19 24.91
C ILE A 221 -19.64 -5.21 25.99
N ALA A 222 -20.46 -6.23 26.24
CA ALA A 222 -20.15 -7.31 27.17
C ALA A 222 -18.87 -8.07 26.79
N VAL A 223 -18.61 -8.26 25.49
CA VAL A 223 -17.39 -8.91 24.99
C VAL A 223 -16.16 -8.02 25.26
N ILE A 224 -16.33 -6.70 25.16
CA ILE A 224 -15.27 -5.72 25.44
C ILE A 224 -14.94 -5.71 26.93
N GLU A 225 -15.95 -5.76 27.81
CA GLU A 225 -15.74 -5.84 29.26
C GLU A 225 -14.98 -7.12 29.66
N ASP A 226 -15.33 -8.26 29.08
CA ASP A 226 -14.64 -9.53 29.32
C ASP A 226 -13.20 -9.51 28.77
N LEU A 227 -12.97 -8.88 27.62
CA LEU A 227 -11.63 -8.65 27.09
C LEU A 227 -10.81 -7.75 28.01
N ALA A 228 -11.39 -6.65 28.49
CA ALA A 228 -10.72 -5.70 29.37
C ALA A 228 -10.31 -6.37 30.69
N LYS A 229 -11.20 -7.18 31.30
CA LYS A 229 -10.89 -7.95 32.51
C LYS A 229 -9.73 -8.94 32.29
N ASN A 230 -9.70 -9.61 31.14
CA ASN A 230 -8.63 -10.56 30.79
C ASN A 230 -7.30 -9.86 30.44
N LEU A 231 -7.33 -8.66 29.84
CA LEU A 231 -6.12 -7.87 29.61
C LEU A 231 -5.56 -7.32 30.92
N LEU A 232 -6.43 -6.95 31.87
CA LEU A 232 -6.03 -6.44 33.19
C LEU A 232 -5.46 -7.54 34.10
N SER A 233 -5.86 -8.80 33.90
CA SER A 233 -5.35 -9.94 34.66
C SER A 233 -3.97 -10.41 34.19
N LEU A 234 -3.54 -10.03 32.99
CA LEU A 234 -2.19 -10.25 32.49
C LEU A 234 -1.20 -9.25 33.13
N PRO A 235 0.06 -9.64 33.35
CA PRO A 235 1.06 -8.72 33.89
C PRO A 235 1.22 -7.52 32.94
N ILE A 236 1.00 -6.31 33.48
CA ILE A 236 0.99 -5.04 32.74
C ILE A 236 2.24 -4.90 31.86
N SER A 237 3.41 -5.34 32.33
CA SER A 237 4.66 -5.31 31.57
C SER A 237 4.63 -6.11 30.27
N GLN A 238 3.95 -7.28 30.23
CA GLN A 238 3.87 -8.10 29.02
C GLN A 238 2.84 -7.53 28.04
N SER A 239 1.70 -7.05 28.55
CA SER A 239 0.66 -6.41 27.74
C SER A 239 1.17 -5.11 27.09
N VAL A 240 1.85 -4.26 27.85
CA VAL A 240 2.47 -3.02 27.34
C VAL A 240 3.59 -3.35 26.36
N GLY A 241 4.42 -4.35 26.65
CA GLY A 241 5.47 -4.80 25.74
C GLY A 241 4.93 -5.29 24.39
N PHE A 242 3.85 -6.08 24.41
CA PHE A 242 3.20 -6.56 23.18
C PHE A 242 2.62 -5.41 22.34
N LEU A 243 1.90 -4.47 22.96
CA LEU A 243 1.37 -3.29 22.28
C LEU A 243 2.49 -2.41 21.69
N LEU A 244 3.59 -2.25 22.41
CA LEU A 244 4.75 -1.49 21.95
C LEU A 244 5.41 -2.15 20.73
N VAL A 245 5.55 -3.48 20.73
CA VAL A 245 6.08 -4.22 19.57
C VAL A 245 5.14 -4.11 18.36
N CYS A 246 3.82 -4.24 18.57
CA CYS A 246 2.84 -4.10 17.49
C CYS A 246 2.85 -2.68 16.88
N THR A 247 2.88 -1.64 17.72
CA THR A 247 2.93 -0.25 17.26
C THR A 247 4.23 0.04 16.52
N LEU A 248 5.40 -0.33 17.08
CA LEU A 248 6.68 -0.21 16.38
C LEU A 248 6.70 -0.96 15.04
N GLY A 249 6.09 -2.15 14.99
CA GLY A 249 5.97 -2.92 13.74
C GLY A 249 5.16 -2.18 12.67
N ILE A 250 4.02 -1.58 13.05
CA ILE A 250 3.19 -0.78 12.15
C ILE A 250 3.92 0.51 11.73
N GLU A 251 4.63 1.15 12.64
CA GLU A 251 5.45 2.33 12.32
C GLU A 251 6.53 2.00 11.29
N ILE A 252 7.25 0.88 11.44
CA ILE A 252 8.24 0.44 10.43
C ILE A 252 7.57 0.24 9.07
N LEU A 253 6.36 -0.33 9.02
CA LEU A 253 5.61 -0.48 7.78
C LEU A 253 5.23 0.89 7.18
N VAL A 254 4.78 1.85 7.97
CA VAL A 254 4.44 3.19 7.48
C VAL A 254 5.69 3.92 6.96
N PHE A 255 6.79 3.88 7.72
CA PHE A 255 8.06 4.47 7.32
C PHE A 255 8.62 3.86 6.02
N SER A 256 8.25 2.62 5.68
CA SER A 256 8.66 1.98 4.43
C SER A 256 8.18 2.66 3.15
N PHE A 257 7.05 3.36 3.21
CA PHE A 257 6.55 4.14 2.08
C PHE A 257 7.36 5.41 1.85
N PHE A 258 8.03 5.95 2.87
CA PHE A 258 8.93 7.08 2.74
C PHE A 258 10.35 6.63 2.39
N TYR A 259 10.86 5.63 3.10
CA TYR A 259 12.21 5.11 2.96
C TYR A 259 12.22 3.59 2.85
N ARG A 260 12.52 3.08 1.65
CA ARG A 260 12.61 1.63 1.36
C ARG A 260 13.57 0.87 2.28
N SER A 261 14.64 1.55 2.73
CA SER A 261 15.66 0.99 3.63
C SER A 261 15.13 0.56 5.00
N THR A 262 13.98 1.08 5.43
CA THR A 262 13.34 0.66 6.69
C THR A 262 12.85 -0.78 6.66
N LEU A 263 12.52 -1.31 5.46
CA LEU A 263 12.20 -2.73 5.29
C LEU A 263 13.42 -3.61 5.54
N SER A 264 14.64 -3.12 5.26
CA SER A 264 15.87 -3.81 5.61
C SER A 264 15.98 -3.98 7.13
N ILE A 265 15.65 -2.94 7.90
CA ILE A 265 15.63 -2.98 9.36
C ILE A 265 14.60 -4.00 9.85
N GLY A 266 13.37 -3.98 9.29
CA GLY A 266 12.34 -4.97 9.63
C GLY A 266 12.77 -6.42 9.34
N LEU A 267 13.41 -6.66 8.19
CA LEU A 267 13.93 -7.98 7.81
C LEU A 267 15.05 -8.45 8.74
N LEU A 268 15.91 -7.55 9.21
CA LEU A 268 16.94 -7.87 10.21
C LEU A 268 16.33 -8.23 11.56
N VAL A 269 15.27 -7.53 11.99
CA VAL A 269 14.52 -7.89 13.20
C VAL A 269 13.90 -9.29 13.05
N PHE A 270 13.35 -9.61 11.87
CA PHE A 270 12.81 -10.95 11.58
C PHE A 270 13.88 -12.03 11.53
N ALA A 271 15.10 -11.71 11.10
CA ALA A 271 16.23 -12.64 11.17
C ALA A 271 16.55 -13.04 12.62
N GLY A 272 16.32 -12.16 13.60
CA GLY A 272 16.51 -12.44 15.03
C GLY A 272 15.42 -13.33 15.66
N TRP A 273 14.25 -13.47 15.04
CA TRP A 273 13.11 -14.20 15.61
C TRP A 273 13.42 -15.64 16.06
N PRO A 274 14.09 -16.48 15.25
CA PRO A 274 14.39 -17.87 15.63
C PRO A 274 15.39 -17.98 16.80
N VAL A 275 16.19 -16.94 17.03
CA VAL A 275 17.13 -16.86 18.15
C VAL A 275 16.38 -16.54 19.44
N ILE A 276 15.43 -15.59 19.38
CA ILE A 276 14.60 -15.17 20.52
C ILE A 276 13.70 -16.32 21.00
N THR A 277 13.13 -17.09 20.06
CA THR A 277 12.21 -18.20 20.36
C THR A 277 12.88 -19.55 20.60
N GLN A 278 14.21 -19.59 20.71
CA GLN A 278 15.01 -20.81 20.93
C GLN A 278 14.83 -21.92 19.85
N LEU A 279 14.17 -21.62 18.72
CA LEU A 279 14.01 -22.54 17.57
C LEU A 279 15.37 -22.97 17.00
N TRP A 280 16.41 -22.16 17.21
CA TRP A 280 17.80 -22.49 16.88
C TRP A 280 18.28 -23.83 17.47
N VAL A 281 17.77 -24.25 18.62
CA VAL A 281 18.22 -25.48 19.29
C VAL A 281 17.77 -26.74 18.53
N GLN A 282 16.56 -26.71 17.95
CA GLN A 282 15.98 -27.86 17.26
C GLN A 282 16.41 -27.96 15.80
N ALA A 283 16.50 -26.84 15.09
CA ALA A 283 16.65 -26.84 13.64
C ALA A 283 17.72 -25.85 13.13
N LYS A 284 18.96 -26.06 13.56
CA LYS A 284 20.11 -25.19 13.21
C LYS A 284 20.24 -24.88 11.71
N ARG A 285 19.91 -25.85 10.84
CA ARG A 285 20.03 -25.67 9.39
C ARG A 285 18.94 -24.75 8.83
N THR A 286 17.69 -24.91 9.23
CA THR A 286 16.57 -24.09 8.75
C THR A 286 16.69 -22.66 9.27
N THR A 287 17.12 -22.48 10.54
CA THR A 287 17.36 -21.16 11.11
C THR A 287 18.52 -20.40 10.45
N LEU A 288 19.64 -21.08 10.14
CA LEU A 288 20.74 -20.46 9.40
C LEU A 288 20.31 -20.02 8.00
N VAL A 289 19.55 -20.86 7.29
CA VAL A 289 19.03 -20.53 5.97
C VAL A 289 18.02 -19.36 6.06
N TRP A 290 17.16 -19.32 7.06
CA TRP A 290 16.25 -18.20 7.33
C TRP A 290 17.00 -16.88 7.47
N ILE A 291 18.00 -16.82 8.36
CA ILE A 291 18.80 -15.62 8.62
C ILE A 291 19.49 -15.15 7.33
N LEU A 292 20.12 -16.07 6.60
CA LEU A 292 20.82 -15.75 5.36
C LEU A 292 19.86 -15.18 4.31
N LEU A 293 18.67 -15.77 4.15
CA LEU A 293 17.67 -15.30 3.20
C LEU A 293 17.04 -13.96 3.62
N CYS A 294 16.80 -13.73 4.90
CA CYS A 294 16.34 -12.42 5.40
C CYS A 294 17.37 -11.32 5.12
N VAL A 295 18.66 -11.58 5.37
CA VAL A 295 19.75 -10.64 5.08
C VAL A 295 19.87 -10.41 3.57
N LEU A 296 19.80 -11.48 2.76
CA LEU A 296 19.84 -11.36 1.31
C LEU A 296 18.67 -10.51 0.78
N LEU A 297 17.45 -10.73 1.29
CA LEU A 297 16.27 -9.94 0.92
C LEU A 297 16.39 -8.48 1.37
N ALA A 298 17.03 -8.22 2.51
CA ALA A 298 17.30 -6.87 2.99
C ALA A 298 18.19 -6.08 2.02
N VAL A 299 19.18 -6.72 1.38
CA VAL A 299 20.02 -6.08 0.35
C VAL A 299 19.17 -5.58 -0.83
N PHE A 300 18.16 -6.34 -1.27
CA PHE A 300 17.28 -5.90 -2.37
C PHE A 300 16.54 -4.61 -2.09
N THR A 301 16.15 -4.36 -0.83
CA THR A 301 15.46 -3.13 -0.44
C THR A 301 16.38 -1.90 -0.39
N LEU A 302 17.70 -2.10 -0.34
CA LEU A 302 18.72 -1.04 -0.38
C LEU A 302 19.21 -0.74 -1.81
N MET A 303 19.01 -1.66 -2.75
CA MET A 303 19.47 -1.48 -4.13
C MET A 303 18.74 -0.33 -4.85
N PRO A 304 19.44 0.42 -5.72
CA PRO A 304 18.87 1.56 -6.42
C PRO A 304 17.82 1.12 -7.44
N VAL A 305 16.77 1.92 -7.61
CA VAL A 305 15.64 1.63 -8.51
C VAL A 305 16.11 1.19 -9.91
N VAL A 306 15.61 0.04 -10.35
CA VAL A 306 15.83 -0.52 -11.71
C VAL A 306 15.29 0.43 -12.77
N GLY A 307 16.04 0.63 -13.86
CA GLY A 307 15.59 1.41 -15.03
C GLY A 307 16.58 2.43 -15.57
N ARG A 308 17.79 2.54 -15.00
CA ARG A 308 18.85 3.41 -15.57
C ARG A 308 19.62 2.71 -16.68
N GLU A 309 19.96 1.43 -16.50
CA GLU A 309 20.63 0.60 -17.50
C GLU A 309 20.20 -0.87 -17.37
N PRO A 310 19.80 -1.55 -18.47
CA PRO A 310 19.44 -2.96 -18.42
C PRO A 310 20.68 -3.83 -18.24
N ASN A 311 20.66 -4.74 -17.27
CA ASN A 311 21.72 -5.72 -17.04
C ASN A 311 21.18 -7.15 -17.16
N ILE A 312 21.17 -7.64 -18.39
CA ILE A 312 20.55 -8.94 -18.73
C ILE A 312 21.40 -10.11 -18.30
N SER A 313 22.70 -9.92 -18.06
CA SER A 313 23.55 -10.97 -17.49
C SER A 313 22.98 -11.48 -16.15
N LEU A 314 22.43 -10.58 -15.33
CA LEU A 314 21.78 -10.92 -14.07
C LEU A 314 20.42 -11.62 -14.27
N VAL A 315 19.68 -11.28 -15.33
CA VAL A 315 18.41 -11.95 -15.68
C VAL A 315 18.67 -13.38 -16.16
N VAL A 316 19.69 -13.58 -17.00
CA VAL A 316 20.14 -14.91 -17.43
C VAL A 316 20.65 -15.71 -16.24
N ALA A 317 21.46 -15.09 -15.36
CA ALA A 317 21.91 -15.73 -14.13
C ALA A 317 20.73 -16.15 -13.24
N ALA A 318 19.71 -15.29 -13.08
CA ALA A 318 18.50 -15.63 -12.32
C ALA A 318 17.81 -16.87 -12.89
N GLY A 319 17.65 -16.93 -14.21
CA GLY A 319 17.04 -18.07 -14.87
C GLY A 319 17.88 -19.35 -14.85
N LEU A 320 19.21 -19.25 -14.86
CA LEU A 320 20.09 -20.40 -14.64
C LEU A 320 19.98 -20.92 -13.20
N VAL A 321 19.95 -20.01 -12.22
CA VAL A 321 19.80 -20.38 -10.80
C VAL A 321 18.42 -21.01 -10.54
N THR A 322 17.33 -20.49 -11.13
CA THR A 322 16.01 -21.14 -11.01
C THR A 322 16.02 -22.55 -11.61
N LEU A 323 16.67 -22.74 -12.76
CA LEU A 323 16.83 -24.07 -13.36
C LEU A 323 17.63 -25.00 -12.47
N LEU A 324 18.74 -24.56 -11.88
CA LEU A 324 19.54 -25.37 -10.97
C LEU A 324 18.76 -25.80 -9.72
N ILE A 325 18.03 -24.87 -9.09
CA ILE A 325 17.16 -25.17 -7.94
C ILE A 325 16.07 -26.17 -8.35
N SER A 326 15.51 -26.01 -9.55
CA SER A 326 14.47 -26.88 -10.06
C SER A 326 14.95 -28.31 -10.36
N CYS A 327 16.18 -28.45 -10.87
CA CYS A 327 16.83 -29.75 -11.08
C CYS A 327 17.06 -30.45 -9.73
N PHE A 328 17.55 -29.72 -8.72
CA PHE A 328 17.81 -30.28 -7.40
C PHE A 328 16.52 -30.73 -6.70
N SER A 329 15.46 -29.92 -6.73
CA SER A 329 14.17 -30.28 -6.13
C SER A 329 13.50 -31.45 -6.87
N LEU A 330 13.61 -31.52 -8.20
CA LEU A 330 13.12 -32.66 -8.97
C LEU A 330 13.92 -33.94 -8.68
N ALA A 331 15.25 -33.85 -8.55
CA ALA A 331 16.08 -34.98 -8.14
C ALA A 331 15.73 -35.47 -6.72
N TYR A 332 15.46 -34.55 -5.79
CA TYR A 332 14.99 -34.87 -4.45
C TYR A 332 13.62 -35.57 -4.47
N LEU A 333 12.68 -35.07 -5.26
CA LEU A 333 11.36 -35.69 -5.46
C LEU A 333 11.46 -37.08 -6.12
N CYS A 334 12.38 -37.26 -7.07
CA CYS A 334 12.64 -38.53 -7.73
C CYS A 334 13.27 -39.58 -6.80
N ARG A 335 14.09 -39.14 -5.82
CA ARG A 335 14.76 -40.00 -4.84
C ARG A 335 13.86 -40.40 -3.66
N SER A 336 12.83 -39.61 -3.38
CA SER A 336 11.86 -39.91 -2.32
C SER A 336 10.98 -41.11 -2.72
N GLU A 337 11.02 -42.21 -1.96
CA GLU A 337 10.23 -43.44 -2.17
C GLU A 337 8.71 -43.28 -1.87
N ASN A 338 8.18 -42.07 -1.94
CA ASN A 338 6.77 -41.85 -1.66
C ASN A 338 5.88 -42.40 -2.78
N LYS A 339 4.85 -43.17 -2.41
CA LYS A 339 3.78 -43.79 -3.24
C LYS A 339 3.01 -42.84 -4.18
N TYR A 340 3.31 -41.55 -4.21
CA TYR A 340 2.57 -40.50 -4.92
C TYR A 340 3.18 -40.14 -6.29
N ARG A 341 3.91 -41.08 -6.90
CA ARG A 341 4.63 -40.91 -8.17
C ARG A 341 3.73 -41.24 -9.36
N SER A 342 3.05 -40.24 -9.92
CA SER A 342 2.49 -40.37 -11.27
C SER A 342 3.48 -39.80 -12.30
N ASN A 343 3.85 -40.58 -13.31
CA ASN A 343 4.68 -40.12 -14.44
C ASN A 343 4.07 -38.89 -15.14
N SER A 344 2.77 -38.67 -15.03
CA SER A 344 2.10 -37.48 -15.56
C SER A 344 2.50 -36.19 -14.81
N ASN A 345 2.74 -36.25 -13.51
CA ASN A 345 3.07 -35.07 -12.70
C ASN A 345 4.51 -34.60 -12.98
N LEU A 346 5.44 -35.54 -13.16
CA LEU A 346 6.84 -35.23 -13.53
C LEU A 346 6.93 -34.56 -14.91
N LYS A 347 6.08 -34.96 -15.87
CA LYS A 347 6.01 -34.31 -17.20
C LYS A 347 5.66 -32.83 -17.09
N ILE A 348 4.73 -32.45 -16.20
CA ILE A 348 4.33 -31.04 -16.00
C ILE A 348 5.51 -30.21 -15.51
N HIS A 349 6.24 -30.68 -14.49
CA HIS A 349 7.43 -29.98 -14.00
C HIS A 349 8.52 -29.86 -15.07
N PHE A 350 8.70 -30.88 -15.91
CA PHE A 350 9.64 -30.81 -17.03
C PHE A 350 9.23 -29.74 -18.07
N TYR A 351 7.96 -29.65 -18.42
CA TYR A 351 7.46 -28.58 -19.30
C TYR A 351 7.66 -27.18 -18.68
N GLN A 352 7.48 -27.04 -17.37
CA GLN A 352 7.74 -25.78 -16.65
C GLN A 352 9.24 -25.41 -16.60
N MET A 353 10.13 -26.39 -16.47
CA MET A 353 11.57 -26.15 -16.59
C MET A 353 11.96 -25.73 -18.01
N LEU A 354 11.37 -26.38 -19.03
CA LEU A 354 11.56 -25.99 -20.43
C LEU A 354 11.07 -24.56 -20.69
N SER A 355 9.94 -24.14 -20.12
CA SER A 355 9.43 -22.78 -20.30
C SER A 355 10.35 -21.72 -19.66
N ILE A 356 11.03 -22.02 -18.56
CA ILE A 356 12.05 -21.14 -17.96
C ILE A 356 13.30 -21.06 -18.87
N ALA A 357 13.78 -22.20 -19.39
CA ALA A 357 14.90 -22.20 -20.32
C ALA A 357 14.57 -21.41 -21.61
N LEU A 358 13.33 -21.52 -22.08
CA LEU A 358 12.86 -20.77 -23.23
C LEU A 358 12.73 -19.28 -22.94
N SER A 359 12.21 -18.89 -21.77
CA SER A 359 12.07 -17.48 -21.40
C SER A 359 13.43 -16.79 -21.24
N THR A 360 14.41 -17.44 -20.62
CA THR A 360 15.78 -16.92 -20.50
C THR A 360 16.45 -16.71 -21.86
N TYR A 361 16.31 -17.68 -22.77
CA TYR A 361 16.80 -17.56 -24.13
C TYR A 361 16.14 -16.40 -24.87
N ILE A 362 14.82 -16.25 -24.75
CA ILE A 362 14.07 -15.17 -25.41
C ILE A 362 14.52 -13.81 -24.92
N VAL A 363 14.68 -13.60 -23.60
CA VAL A 363 15.14 -12.31 -23.06
C VAL A 363 16.51 -11.93 -23.61
N SER A 364 17.44 -12.89 -23.69
CA SER A 364 18.76 -12.65 -24.26
C SER A 364 18.68 -12.31 -25.76
N SER A 365 17.90 -13.09 -26.51
CA SER A 365 17.73 -12.93 -27.97
C SER A 365 17.01 -11.62 -28.34
N THR A 366 15.95 -11.24 -27.61
CA THR A 366 15.23 -9.99 -27.86
C THR A 366 16.13 -8.79 -27.60
N HIS A 367 16.92 -8.81 -26.52
CA HIS A 367 17.84 -7.72 -26.26
C HIS A 367 18.95 -7.61 -27.29
N GLU A 368 19.54 -8.73 -27.71
CA GLU A 368 20.58 -8.72 -28.75
C GLU A 368 20.03 -8.19 -30.08
N SER A 369 18.81 -8.59 -30.45
CA SER A 369 18.12 -8.09 -31.65
C SER A 369 17.84 -6.59 -31.59
N LEU A 370 17.41 -6.09 -30.43
CA LEU A 370 17.18 -4.65 -30.20
C LEU A 370 18.48 -3.85 -30.20
N LYS A 371 19.55 -4.40 -29.60
CA LYS A 371 20.90 -3.79 -29.63
C LYS A 371 21.43 -3.68 -31.06
N ASN A 372 21.19 -4.70 -31.88
CA ASN A 372 21.56 -4.74 -33.30
C ASN A 372 20.56 -3.99 -34.21
N LYS A 373 19.53 -3.34 -33.64
CA LYS A 373 18.49 -2.56 -34.34
C LYS A 373 17.67 -3.37 -35.37
N HIS A 374 17.59 -4.68 -35.22
CA HIS A 374 16.77 -5.56 -36.08
C HIS A 374 15.27 -5.56 -35.70
N GLY A 375 14.88 -4.83 -34.65
CA GLY A 375 13.51 -4.78 -34.15
C GLY A 375 13.18 -6.00 -33.27
N LEU A 376 11.89 -6.22 -33.00
CA LEU A 376 11.43 -7.37 -32.22
C LEU A 376 11.14 -8.55 -33.16
N PRO A 377 11.82 -9.71 -33.02
CA PRO A 377 11.51 -10.89 -33.82
C PRO A 377 10.10 -11.42 -33.53
N LEU A 378 9.30 -11.67 -34.58
CA LEU A 378 7.93 -12.18 -34.46
C LEU A 378 7.85 -13.52 -33.71
N LEU A 379 8.83 -14.40 -33.90
CA LEU A 379 8.90 -15.68 -33.19
C LEU A 379 9.04 -15.47 -31.68
N ASN A 380 9.91 -14.55 -31.25
CA ASN A 380 10.10 -14.24 -29.83
C ASN A 380 8.82 -13.65 -29.22
N GLN A 381 8.11 -12.83 -29.98
CA GLN A 381 6.83 -12.26 -29.57
C GLN A 381 5.73 -13.33 -29.43
N ILE A 382 5.59 -14.25 -30.38
CA ILE A 382 4.60 -15.34 -30.28
C ILE A 382 4.90 -16.20 -29.05
N ILE A 383 6.16 -16.56 -28.84
CA ILE A 383 6.54 -17.41 -27.71
C ILE A 383 6.36 -16.67 -26.37
N SER A 384 6.63 -15.37 -26.29
CA SER A 384 6.38 -14.59 -25.07
C SER A 384 4.90 -14.55 -24.69
N TRP A 385 4.00 -14.35 -25.66
CA TRP A 385 2.55 -14.43 -25.43
C TRP A 385 2.08 -15.84 -25.03
N MET A 386 2.61 -16.88 -25.70
CA MET A 386 2.26 -18.28 -25.37
C MET A 386 2.76 -18.69 -23.98
N THR A 387 3.95 -18.25 -23.59
CA THR A 387 4.51 -18.49 -22.24
C THR A 387 3.71 -17.74 -21.17
N LEU A 388 3.23 -16.53 -21.46
CA LEU A 388 2.31 -15.80 -20.58
C LEU A 388 1.04 -16.59 -20.28
N VAL A 389 0.33 -17.04 -21.32
CA VAL A 389 -0.94 -17.79 -21.16
C VAL A 389 -0.69 -19.14 -20.48
N SER A 390 0.35 -19.86 -20.90
CA SER A 390 0.65 -21.18 -20.32
C SER A 390 1.08 -21.10 -18.84
N SER A 391 1.77 -20.03 -18.43
CA SER A 391 2.23 -19.86 -17.04
C SER A 391 1.08 -19.79 -16.02
N SER A 392 -0.08 -19.26 -16.41
CA SER A 392 -1.28 -19.16 -15.57
C SER A 392 -2.04 -20.48 -15.48
N LEU A 393 -2.00 -21.31 -16.53
CA LEU A 393 -2.74 -22.57 -16.62
C LEU A 393 -1.97 -23.77 -16.06
N LEU A 394 -0.65 -23.81 -16.25
CA LEU A 394 0.19 -24.94 -15.87
C LEU A 394 0.15 -25.28 -14.36
N PRO A 395 0.10 -24.30 -13.42
CA PRO A 395 -0.07 -24.60 -12.00
C PRO A 395 -1.29 -25.44 -11.71
N LEU A 396 -2.44 -25.16 -12.34
CA LEU A 396 -3.73 -25.82 -12.08
C LEU A 396 -3.74 -27.29 -12.50
N LEU A 397 -2.86 -27.71 -13.42
CA LEU A 397 -2.72 -29.09 -13.86
C LEU A 397 -1.85 -29.94 -12.90
N SER A 398 -1.03 -29.29 -12.09
CA SER A 398 -0.13 -29.94 -11.13
C SER A 398 -0.91 -30.60 -9.96
N PRO A 399 -0.31 -31.54 -9.23
CA PRO A 399 -0.98 -32.16 -8.09
C PRO A 399 -1.11 -31.19 -6.90
N THR A 400 -2.17 -31.36 -6.10
CA THR A 400 -2.54 -30.51 -4.94
C THR A 400 -1.70 -30.75 -3.68
N PHE A 401 -0.58 -31.49 -3.76
CA PHE A 401 0.33 -31.65 -2.62
C PHE A 401 1.08 -30.35 -2.35
N LEU A 402 1.18 -29.93 -1.07
CA LEU A 402 1.71 -28.61 -0.69
C LEU A 402 3.01 -28.24 -1.41
N PHE A 403 4.04 -29.08 -1.26
CA PHE A 403 5.35 -28.82 -1.84
C PHE A 403 5.34 -28.83 -3.37
N GLN A 404 4.68 -29.81 -3.99
CA GLN A 404 4.65 -29.95 -5.45
C GLN A 404 3.85 -28.80 -6.10
N ARG A 405 2.75 -28.38 -5.49
CA ARG A 405 1.92 -27.28 -5.95
C ARG A 405 2.63 -25.94 -5.84
N LEU A 406 3.19 -25.62 -4.67
CA LEU A 406 3.95 -24.37 -4.48
C LEU A 406 5.15 -24.29 -5.42
N PHE A 407 5.87 -25.40 -5.57
CA PHE A 407 6.99 -25.48 -6.51
C PHE A 407 6.53 -25.31 -7.96
N SER A 408 5.39 -25.89 -8.34
CA SER A 408 4.80 -25.71 -9.68
C SER A 408 4.36 -24.26 -9.95
N ILE A 409 3.73 -23.60 -8.97
CA ILE A 409 3.36 -22.18 -9.02
C ILE A 409 4.61 -21.31 -9.19
N LEU A 410 5.66 -21.59 -8.42
CA LEU A 410 6.93 -20.87 -8.53
C LEU A 410 7.52 -20.99 -9.94
N LEU A 411 7.69 -22.22 -10.46
CA LEU A 411 8.30 -22.41 -11.77
C LEU A 411 7.50 -21.74 -12.90
N SER A 412 6.18 -21.81 -12.85
CA SER A 412 5.36 -21.20 -13.90
C SER A 412 5.45 -19.67 -13.85
N LEU A 413 5.30 -19.06 -12.67
CA LEU A 413 5.32 -17.61 -12.51
C LEU A 413 6.72 -17.01 -12.72
N MET A 414 7.79 -17.77 -12.44
CA MET A 414 9.15 -17.33 -12.76
C MET A 414 9.37 -17.19 -14.26
N SER A 415 8.75 -18.04 -15.09
CA SER A 415 8.91 -17.95 -16.54
C SER A 415 8.38 -16.62 -17.10
N THR A 416 7.24 -16.14 -16.61
CA THR A 416 6.68 -14.83 -16.99
C THR A 416 7.42 -13.67 -16.35
N TYR A 417 7.82 -13.80 -15.09
CA TYR A 417 8.58 -12.74 -14.41
C TYR A 417 9.91 -12.46 -15.11
N LEU A 418 10.61 -13.51 -15.57
CA LEU A 418 11.86 -13.37 -16.33
C LEU A 418 11.67 -12.58 -17.63
N LEU A 419 10.58 -12.82 -18.37
CA LEU A 419 10.27 -12.08 -19.61
C LEU A 419 10.01 -10.59 -19.36
N LEU A 420 9.57 -10.23 -18.16
CA LEU A 420 9.22 -8.87 -17.74
C LEU A 420 10.37 -8.18 -16.96
N SER A 421 11.53 -8.81 -16.85
CA SER A 421 12.66 -8.33 -16.05
C SER A 421 13.80 -7.79 -16.91
N THR A 422 14.43 -6.70 -16.47
CA THR A 422 15.56 -6.07 -17.19
C THR A 422 16.87 -6.06 -16.41
N GLY A 423 16.86 -6.47 -15.14
CA GLY A 423 18.05 -6.42 -14.27
C GLY A 423 17.99 -7.36 -13.07
N TYR A 424 18.61 -6.93 -11.97
CA TYR A 424 18.76 -7.73 -10.75
C TYR A 424 17.43 -8.12 -10.08
N GLU A 425 16.35 -7.40 -10.37
CA GLU A 425 14.98 -7.70 -9.92
C GLU A 425 14.54 -9.13 -10.26
N ALA A 426 15.07 -9.74 -11.33
CA ALA A 426 14.79 -11.13 -11.71
C ALA A 426 15.10 -12.14 -10.59
N LEU A 427 16.05 -11.84 -9.71
CA LEU A 427 16.42 -12.69 -8.58
C LEU A 427 15.48 -12.52 -7.38
N PHE A 428 14.74 -11.43 -7.29
CA PHE A 428 13.96 -11.09 -6.10
C PHE A 428 12.83 -12.10 -5.82
N PRO A 429 11.94 -12.46 -6.78
CA PRO A 429 10.87 -13.42 -6.50
C PRO A 429 11.41 -14.81 -6.17
N LEU A 430 12.58 -15.18 -6.71
CA LEU A 430 13.25 -16.42 -6.38
C LEU A 430 13.67 -16.44 -4.90
N VAL A 431 14.42 -15.43 -4.44
CA VAL A 431 14.85 -15.33 -3.04
C VAL A 431 13.63 -15.26 -2.11
N LEU A 432 12.62 -14.48 -2.47
CA LEU A 432 11.36 -14.38 -1.73
C LEU A 432 10.66 -15.73 -1.61
N SER A 433 10.57 -16.50 -2.69
CA SER A 433 9.91 -17.82 -2.68
C SER A 433 10.62 -18.86 -1.80
N VAL A 434 11.96 -18.86 -1.81
CA VAL A 434 12.75 -19.74 -0.94
C VAL A 434 12.56 -19.31 0.52
N LEU A 435 12.55 -18.00 0.80
CA LEU A 435 12.26 -17.48 2.14
C LEU A 435 10.86 -17.89 2.60
N MET A 436 9.85 -17.80 1.74
CA MET A 436 8.48 -18.24 2.05
C MET A 436 8.41 -19.75 2.33
N PHE A 437 9.17 -20.57 1.60
CA PHE A 437 9.24 -22.01 1.87
C PHE A 437 9.89 -22.31 3.23
N VAL A 438 10.97 -21.60 3.58
CA VAL A 438 11.60 -21.71 4.89
C VAL A 438 10.67 -21.21 5.98
N TRP A 439 9.89 -20.15 5.75
CA TRP A 439 8.89 -19.66 6.68
C TRP A 439 7.88 -20.75 7.05
N ILE A 440 7.34 -21.46 6.05
CA ILE A 440 6.40 -22.57 6.27
C ILE A 440 7.03 -23.64 7.17
N ASN A 441 8.27 -24.04 6.89
CA ASN A 441 8.98 -25.05 7.70
C ASN A 441 9.22 -24.58 9.14
N MET A 442 9.64 -23.32 9.31
CA MET A 442 9.86 -22.70 10.62
C MET A 442 8.58 -22.65 11.46
N GLU A 443 7.44 -22.33 10.86
CA GLU A 443 6.14 -22.33 11.55
C GLU A 443 5.70 -23.74 11.95
N GLN A 444 6.01 -24.76 11.14
CA GLN A 444 5.75 -26.15 11.51
C GLN A 444 6.61 -26.63 12.67
N GLU A 445 7.90 -26.30 12.67
CA GLU A 445 8.83 -26.61 13.77
C GLU A 445 8.39 -25.89 15.06
N ALA A 446 7.97 -24.62 14.96
CA ALA A 446 7.42 -23.87 16.10
C ALA A 446 6.16 -24.51 16.67
N LEU A 447 5.23 -24.96 15.82
CA LEU A 447 4.02 -25.66 16.27
C LEU A 447 4.32 -26.96 17.02
N GLN A 448 5.34 -27.71 16.58
CA GLN A 448 5.76 -28.94 17.26
C GLN A 448 6.30 -28.66 18.67
N HIS A 449 7.02 -27.55 18.85
CA HIS A 449 7.54 -27.12 20.14
C HIS A 449 6.43 -26.79 21.16
N TYR A 450 5.30 -26.23 20.71
CA TYR A 450 4.17 -25.91 21.59
C TYR A 450 3.23 -27.09 21.89
N GLY A 451 3.60 -28.32 21.50
CA GLY A 451 2.89 -29.54 21.89
C GLY A 451 1.59 -29.85 21.13
N LEU A 452 1.20 -29.05 20.13
CA LEU A 452 0.09 -29.37 19.23
C LEU A 452 0.56 -30.34 18.14
N SER A 453 0.70 -31.61 18.51
CA SER A 453 1.12 -32.69 17.62
C SER A 453 0.09 -32.95 16.50
N LEU A 454 0.33 -32.41 15.30
CA LEU A 454 -0.19 -33.01 14.06
C LEU A 454 0.96 -33.65 13.27
N LYS A 455 1.02 -34.99 13.32
CA LYS A 455 2.03 -35.82 12.65
C LYS A 455 1.64 -36.20 11.22
N PRO A 456 1.77 -35.28 10.25
CA PRO A 456 2.39 -35.70 9.00
C PRO A 456 3.59 -34.82 8.63
N LYS A 457 4.59 -35.44 8.00
CA LYS A 457 5.64 -34.71 7.27
C LYS A 457 4.98 -33.82 6.22
N LEU A 458 5.50 -32.60 6.00
CA LEU A 458 5.01 -31.58 5.03
C LEU A 458 4.60 -32.16 3.65
N ALA A 459 5.26 -33.24 3.22
CA ALA A 459 5.02 -33.93 1.95
C ALA A 459 3.68 -34.70 1.84
N GLY A 460 2.99 -34.98 2.97
CA GLY A 460 1.73 -35.73 2.99
C GLY A 460 0.46 -34.87 3.03
N PHE A 461 0.58 -33.55 3.25
CA PHE A 461 -0.56 -32.65 3.30
C PHE A 461 -1.06 -32.30 1.89
N ASN A 462 -2.38 -32.34 1.73
CA ASN A 462 -3.08 -32.05 0.49
C ASN A 462 -3.97 -30.83 0.68
N PHE A 463 -3.87 -29.82 -0.19
CA PHE A 463 -4.75 -28.64 -0.18
C PHE A 463 -6.24 -29.01 -0.28
N ALA A 464 -6.58 -30.11 -0.97
CA ALA A 464 -7.96 -30.58 -1.09
C ALA A 464 -8.57 -31.02 0.25
N CYS A 465 -7.76 -31.34 1.27
CA CYS A 465 -8.24 -31.71 2.60
C CYS A 465 -8.72 -30.47 3.41
N ALA A 466 -8.42 -29.25 2.94
CA ALA A 466 -8.81 -28.02 3.63
C ALA A 466 -10.33 -27.77 3.65
N THR A 467 -11.08 -28.34 2.69
CA THR A 467 -12.54 -28.25 2.66
C THR A 467 -13.23 -29.14 3.70
N ASP A 468 -12.53 -30.17 4.19
CA ASP A 468 -13.08 -31.19 5.08
C ASP A 468 -12.71 -30.97 6.57
N ILE A 469 -12.02 -29.86 6.89
CA ILE A 469 -11.65 -29.51 8.27
C ILE A 469 -12.90 -29.01 9.00
N THR A 470 -13.55 -29.90 9.74
CA THR A 470 -14.75 -29.61 10.54
C THR A 470 -14.44 -28.92 11.88
N GLN A 471 -13.17 -28.88 12.31
CA GLN A 471 -12.73 -28.27 13.57
C GLN A 471 -11.52 -27.35 13.36
N PHE A 472 -11.74 -26.04 13.39
CA PHE A 472 -10.67 -25.03 13.38
C PHE A 472 -10.11 -24.83 14.79
N ARG A 473 -8.79 -24.59 14.88
CA ARG A 473 -8.13 -24.22 16.13
C ARG A 473 -8.54 -22.80 16.58
N GLN A 474 -8.56 -22.56 17.89
CA GLN A 474 -8.73 -21.21 18.47
C GLN A 474 -7.49 -20.34 18.20
N LEU A 475 -7.70 -19.02 18.13
CA LEU A 475 -6.63 -18.04 17.89
C LEU A 475 -5.69 -17.92 19.09
N HIS A 476 -4.39 -17.83 18.80
CA HIS A 476 -3.33 -17.51 19.76
C HIS A 476 -2.54 -16.27 19.33
N LEU A 477 -1.72 -15.71 20.24
CA LEU A 477 -0.87 -14.54 19.96
C LEU A 477 0.09 -14.78 18.78
N ASP A 478 0.53 -16.02 18.56
CA ASP A 478 1.35 -16.39 17.41
C ASP A 478 0.65 -16.14 16.07
N ASP A 479 -0.68 -16.14 16.03
CA ASP A 479 -1.45 -15.91 14.81
C ASP A 479 -1.44 -14.43 14.42
N ILE A 480 -1.35 -13.52 15.41
CA ILE A 480 -1.12 -12.09 15.16
C ILE A 480 0.25 -11.87 14.52
N ARG A 481 1.29 -12.57 15.01
CA ARG A 481 2.64 -12.55 14.43
C ARG A 481 2.62 -13.06 12.98
N ARG A 482 1.94 -14.17 12.69
CA ARG A 482 1.81 -14.72 11.33
C ARG A 482 1.13 -13.74 10.38
N SER A 483 0.04 -13.10 10.81
CA SER A 483 -0.64 -12.06 10.03
C SER A 483 0.25 -10.83 9.82
N PHE A 484 1.03 -10.43 10.82
CA PHE A 484 2.00 -9.34 10.66
C PHE A 484 3.11 -9.69 9.67
N PHE A 485 3.69 -10.90 9.74
CA PHE A 485 4.68 -11.38 8.77
C PHE A 485 4.11 -11.38 7.35
N PHE A 486 2.85 -11.80 7.18
CA PHE A 486 2.16 -11.74 5.89
C PHE A 486 2.06 -10.32 5.34
N VAL A 487 1.55 -9.36 6.13
CA VAL A 487 1.46 -7.95 5.71
C VAL A 487 2.85 -7.40 5.38
N PHE A 488 3.84 -7.69 6.22
CA PHE A 488 5.21 -7.24 6.00
C PHE A 488 5.83 -7.81 4.72
N PHE A 489 5.66 -9.11 4.44
CA PHE A 489 6.16 -9.71 3.21
C PHE A 489 5.43 -9.21 1.97
N LEU A 490 4.14 -8.89 2.07
CA LEU A 490 3.43 -8.21 0.99
C LEU A 490 4.00 -6.82 0.74
N VAL A 491 4.17 -5.98 1.77
CA VAL A 491 4.79 -4.65 1.59
C VAL A 491 6.21 -4.78 1.04
N THR A 492 6.98 -5.77 1.50
CA THR A 492 8.31 -6.09 0.95
C THR A 492 8.26 -6.51 -0.52
N ALA A 493 7.26 -7.31 -0.91
CA ALA A 493 7.05 -7.72 -2.30
C ALA A 493 6.68 -6.54 -3.21
N PHE A 494 5.90 -5.59 -2.70
CA PHE A 494 5.54 -4.35 -3.40
C PHE A 494 6.78 -3.48 -3.69
N PHE A 495 7.60 -3.21 -2.66
CA PHE A 495 8.76 -2.34 -2.82
C PHE A 495 9.99 -3.04 -3.41
N GLY A 496 10.11 -4.36 -3.24
CA GLY A 496 11.25 -5.15 -3.69
C GLY A 496 11.30 -5.41 -5.19
N THR A 497 10.18 -5.27 -5.91
CA THR A 497 10.10 -5.43 -7.37
C THR A 497 10.30 -4.15 -8.18
N GLY A 498 10.54 -2.99 -7.54
CA GLY A 498 10.87 -1.74 -8.22
C GLY A 498 10.18 -0.50 -7.64
N ASN A 499 10.30 0.65 -8.31
CA ASN A 499 9.62 1.88 -7.90
C ASN A 499 8.25 2.03 -8.52
N ILE A 500 7.33 1.24 -7.99
CA ILE A 500 5.89 1.28 -8.33
C ILE A 500 5.17 2.41 -7.57
N ALA A 501 5.82 3.03 -6.58
CA ALA A 501 5.23 4.11 -5.79
C ALA A 501 4.90 5.36 -6.64
N SER A 502 5.56 5.54 -7.80
CA SER A 502 5.15 6.55 -8.78
C SER A 502 5.06 5.93 -10.19
N VAL A 503 3.91 6.13 -10.84
CA VAL A 503 3.64 5.69 -12.22
C VAL A 503 4.67 6.23 -13.22
N ASN A 504 5.36 7.31 -12.86
CA ASN A 504 6.35 7.98 -13.69
C ASN A 504 7.75 7.33 -13.67
N SER A 505 8.03 6.38 -12.77
CA SER A 505 9.33 5.71 -12.71
C SER A 505 9.40 4.36 -13.43
N PHE A 506 8.38 3.98 -14.19
CA PHE A 506 8.40 2.72 -14.93
C PHE A 506 9.17 2.82 -16.24
N ASP A 507 10.15 1.94 -16.40
CA ASP A 507 10.93 1.79 -17.63
C ASP A 507 10.19 0.94 -18.67
N PRO A 508 9.90 1.49 -19.86
CA PRO A 508 9.29 0.75 -20.94
C PRO A 508 10.02 -0.50 -21.41
N ALA A 509 11.33 -0.58 -21.17
CA ALA A 509 12.15 -1.68 -21.63
C ALA A 509 11.73 -3.04 -21.06
N SER A 510 11.08 -3.06 -19.89
CA SER A 510 10.58 -4.28 -19.24
C SER A 510 9.51 -5.02 -20.03
N VAL A 511 8.84 -4.38 -20.99
CA VAL A 511 7.75 -4.98 -21.77
C VAL A 511 8.19 -5.35 -23.20
N TYR A 512 9.43 -5.05 -23.58
CA TYR A 512 9.90 -5.22 -24.97
C TYR A 512 9.91 -6.66 -25.48
N CYS A 513 9.90 -7.67 -24.59
CA CYS A 513 9.70 -9.06 -25.00
C CYS A 513 8.32 -9.31 -25.63
N PHE A 514 7.34 -8.44 -25.40
CA PHE A 514 5.96 -8.55 -25.90
C PHE A 514 5.63 -7.53 -26.98
N LEU A 515 6.04 -6.29 -26.77
CA LEU A 515 5.66 -5.16 -27.63
C LEU A 515 6.65 -4.01 -27.48
N THR A 516 7.04 -3.44 -28.62
CA THR A 516 7.94 -2.28 -28.71
C THR A 516 7.18 -1.00 -29.04
N VAL A 517 5.98 -1.10 -29.60
CA VAL A 517 5.11 0.04 -29.90
C VAL A 517 4.36 0.44 -28.62
N PHE A 518 4.45 1.73 -28.28
CA PHE A 518 3.83 2.28 -27.08
C PHE A 518 2.31 2.09 -27.11
N SER A 519 1.82 1.28 -26.17
CA SER A 519 0.39 1.03 -25.96
C SER A 519 0.09 1.09 -24.46
N PRO A 520 -0.35 2.25 -23.93
CA PRO A 520 -0.45 2.50 -22.50
C PRO A 520 -1.18 1.41 -21.71
N PHE A 521 -2.31 0.93 -22.24
CA PHE A 521 -3.17 -0.03 -21.53
C PHE A 521 -2.56 -1.44 -21.49
N MET A 522 -2.08 -1.96 -22.61
CA MET A 522 -1.48 -3.30 -22.68
C MET A 522 -0.18 -3.36 -21.88
N MET A 523 0.65 -2.32 -22.05
CA MET A 523 1.91 -2.18 -21.36
C MET A 523 1.72 -1.99 -19.85
N GLY A 524 0.77 -1.15 -19.44
CA GLY A 524 0.36 -1.00 -18.05
C GLY A 524 -0.16 -2.32 -17.46
N GLY A 525 -0.97 -3.08 -18.20
CA GLY A 525 -1.47 -4.39 -17.77
C GLY A 525 -0.35 -5.42 -17.53
N LEU A 526 0.65 -5.49 -18.41
CA LEU A 526 1.81 -6.37 -18.24
C LEU A 526 2.69 -5.96 -17.06
N LEU A 527 2.81 -4.66 -16.80
CA LEU A 527 3.49 -4.15 -15.61
C LEU A 527 2.73 -4.48 -14.33
N VAL A 528 1.40 -4.32 -14.31
CA VAL A 528 0.57 -4.75 -13.17
C VAL A 528 0.75 -6.25 -12.92
N LEU A 529 0.77 -7.08 -13.97
CA LEU A 529 1.03 -8.51 -13.84
C LEU A 529 2.40 -8.80 -13.21
N LYS A 530 3.46 -8.07 -13.59
CA LYS A 530 4.79 -8.18 -12.98
C LYS A 530 4.76 -7.95 -11.46
N VAL A 531 3.98 -6.95 -11.01
CA VAL A 531 3.81 -6.62 -9.58
C VAL A 531 2.98 -7.68 -8.86
N VAL A 532 1.97 -8.24 -9.52
CA VAL A 532 1.07 -9.26 -8.94
C VAL A 532 1.81 -10.56 -8.65
N ILE A 533 2.79 -10.97 -9.45
CA ILE A 533 3.50 -12.27 -9.31
C ILE A 533 4.06 -12.50 -7.89
N PRO A 534 4.93 -11.64 -7.33
CA PRO A 534 5.40 -11.77 -5.95
C PRO A 534 4.29 -11.84 -4.91
N PHE A 535 3.19 -11.09 -5.10
CA PHE A 535 2.05 -11.12 -4.20
C PHE A 535 1.33 -12.47 -4.22
N VAL A 536 1.22 -13.11 -5.39
CA VAL A 536 0.67 -14.48 -5.51
C VAL A 536 1.54 -15.45 -4.70
N LEU A 537 2.87 -15.36 -4.84
CA LEU A 537 3.80 -16.24 -4.13
C LEU A 537 3.66 -16.13 -2.59
N VAL A 538 3.60 -14.91 -2.07
CA VAL A 538 3.41 -14.67 -0.62
C VAL A 538 2.04 -15.16 -0.16
N SER A 539 0.98 -14.92 -0.95
CA SER A 539 -0.39 -15.34 -0.62
C SER A 539 -0.55 -16.86 -0.61
N CYS A 540 0.02 -17.57 -1.58
CA CYS A 540 0.02 -19.04 -1.60
C CYS A 540 0.82 -19.63 -0.43
N ALA A 541 1.91 -18.99 -0.01
CA ALA A 541 2.65 -19.42 1.17
C ALA A 541 1.84 -19.21 2.45
N PHE A 542 1.15 -18.07 2.58
CA PHE A 542 0.29 -17.80 3.72
C PHE A 542 -0.90 -18.76 3.81
N GLU A 543 -1.53 -19.09 2.69
CA GLU A 543 -2.56 -20.11 2.65
C GLU A 543 -2.03 -21.49 3.09
N THR A 544 -0.80 -21.82 2.69
CA THR A 544 -0.14 -23.06 3.14
C THR A 544 0.05 -23.07 4.66
N ILE A 545 0.48 -21.94 5.25
CA ILE A 545 0.58 -21.79 6.70
C ILE A 545 -0.79 -21.97 7.34
N GLN A 546 -1.83 -21.37 6.78
CA GLN A 546 -3.19 -21.50 7.29
C GLN A 546 -3.68 -22.97 7.29
N VAL A 547 -3.47 -23.70 6.20
CA VAL A 547 -3.86 -25.12 6.09
C VAL A 547 -3.05 -26.01 7.04
N THR A 548 -1.74 -25.76 7.15
CA THR A 548 -0.86 -26.56 8.03
C THR A 548 -1.10 -26.28 9.52
N THR A 549 -1.56 -25.08 9.87
CA THR A 549 -1.87 -24.66 11.25
C THR A 549 -3.33 -24.88 11.64
N GLN A 550 -4.19 -25.33 10.70
CA GLN A 550 -5.64 -25.53 10.87
C GLN A 550 -6.39 -24.28 11.35
N LEU A 551 -6.02 -23.12 10.82
CA LEU A 551 -6.64 -21.83 11.13
C LEU A 551 -7.77 -21.48 10.16
N SER A 552 -8.75 -20.73 10.66
CA SER A 552 -9.84 -20.22 9.82
C SER A 552 -9.35 -19.05 8.97
N SER A 553 -9.57 -19.11 7.64
CA SER A 553 -9.15 -18.04 6.71
C SER A 553 -9.76 -16.70 7.05
N LYS A 554 -11.03 -16.73 7.48
CA LYS A 554 -11.77 -15.54 7.90
C LYS A 554 -11.09 -14.84 9.07
N SER A 555 -10.65 -15.60 10.07
CA SER A 555 -10.02 -15.04 11.28
C SER A 555 -8.71 -14.31 11.01
N LEU A 556 -7.81 -14.92 10.24
CA LEU A 556 -6.52 -14.32 9.90
C LEU A 556 -6.70 -13.10 9.00
N PHE A 557 -7.62 -13.18 8.04
CA PHE A 557 -7.94 -12.05 7.17
C PHE A 557 -8.47 -10.85 7.97
N LEU A 558 -9.33 -11.08 8.97
CA LEU A 558 -9.79 -9.99 9.85
C LEU A 558 -8.63 -9.36 10.63
N ILE A 559 -7.64 -10.13 11.09
CA ILE A 559 -6.43 -9.58 11.75
C ILE A 559 -5.61 -8.73 10.76
N VAL A 560 -5.41 -9.22 9.55
CA VAL A 560 -4.71 -8.49 8.47
C VAL A 560 -5.43 -7.17 8.13
N LEU A 561 -6.76 -7.19 8.12
CA LEU A 561 -7.60 -6.02 7.89
C LEU A 561 -7.42 -4.99 9.01
N VAL A 562 -7.39 -5.41 10.29
CA VAL A 562 -7.11 -4.49 11.41
C VAL A 562 -5.74 -3.81 11.28
N ILE A 563 -4.68 -4.58 10.96
CA ILE A 563 -3.33 -4.01 10.78
C ILE A 563 -3.33 -2.97 9.67
N SER A 564 -4.00 -3.28 8.55
CA SER A 564 -4.04 -2.40 7.39
C SER A 564 -4.90 -1.16 7.61
N ASP A 565 -6.00 -1.25 8.35
CA ASP A 565 -6.86 -0.11 8.68
C ASP A 565 -6.16 0.86 9.64
N ILE A 566 -5.35 0.36 10.59
CA ILE A 566 -4.51 1.20 11.46
C ILE A 566 -3.47 1.94 10.61
N MET A 567 -2.84 1.24 9.66
CA MET A 567 -1.90 1.85 8.72
C MET A 567 -2.57 2.92 7.86
N ALA A 568 -3.77 2.66 7.35
CA ALA A 568 -4.56 3.62 6.57
C ALA A 568 -4.90 4.88 7.37
N LEU A 569 -5.31 4.73 8.63
CA LEU A 569 -5.58 5.85 9.53
C LEU A 569 -4.32 6.70 9.76
N HIS A 570 -3.14 6.08 9.90
CA HIS A 570 -1.89 6.83 10.03
C HIS A 570 -1.59 7.63 8.76
N PHE A 571 -1.72 7.04 7.57
CA PHE A 571 -1.54 7.77 6.31
C PHE A 571 -2.56 8.88 6.09
N PHE A 572 -3.80 8.73 6.57
CA PHE A 572 -4.81 9.77 6.51
C PHE A 572 -4.34 11.08 7.17
N PHE A 573 -3.68 10.99 8.33
CA PHE A 573 -3.11 12.15 9.02
C PHE A 573 -1.82 12.68 8.38
N LEU A 574 -1.10 11.85 7.62
CA LEU A 574 0.13 12.22 6.91
C LEU A 574 -0.12 12.85 5.53
N VAL A 575 -1.37 12.90 5.05
CA VAL A 575 -1.71 13.57 3.78
C VAL A 575 -1.40 15.07 3.87
N LYS A 576 -0.58 15.55 2.93
CA LYS A 576 -0.16 16.94 2.83
C LYS A 576 -0.95 17.68 1.75
N ASP A 577 -1.40 18.88 2.09
CA ASP A 577 -2.11 19.82 1.22
C ASP A 577 -1.22 21.01 0.80
N TYR A 578 0.05 21.01 1.19
CA TYR A 578 1.03 22.06 0.93
C TYR A 578 2.37 21.46 0.45
N GLY A 579 3.20 22.29 -0.18
CA GLY A 579 4.50 21.90 -0.72
C GLY A 579 4.46 21.79 -2.26
N SER A 580 5.42 21.03 -2.82
CA SER A 580 5.44 20.82 -4.26
C SER A 580 4.27 19.93 -4.71
N TRP A 581 3.85 20.07 -5.98
CA TRP A 581 2.86 19.16 -6.57
C TRP A 581 3.26 17.69 -6.45
N LEU A 582 4.56 17.41 -6.47
CA LEU A 582 5.10 16.07 -6.27
C LEU A 582 4.89 15.58 -4.83
N ASP A 583 5.12 16.42 -3.82
CA ASP A 583 4.92 16.05 -2.41
C ASP A 583 3.44 15.82 -2.08
N ILE A 584 2.57 16.69 -2.59
CA ILE A 584 1.11 16.53 -2.45
C ILE A 584 0.66 15.24 -3.13
N GLY A 585 1.06 15.06 -4.40
CA GLY A 585 0.72 13.87 -5.19
C GLY A 585 1.18 12.58 -4.54
N THR A 586 2.44 12.52 -4.07
CA THR A 586 3.00 11.33 -3.40
C THR A 586 2.28 11.03 -2.09
N SER A 587 1.94 12.02 -1.28
CA SER A 587 1.21 11.80 -0.03
C SER A 587 -0.19 11.20 -0.26
N ILE A 588 -0.90 11.69 -1.29
CA ILE A 588 -2.21 11.16 -1.70
C ILE A 588 -2.05 9.74 -2.27
N SER A 589 -1.04 9.52 -3.12
CA SER A 589 -0.75 8.20 -3.68
C SER A 589 -0.45 7.18 -2.59
N HIS A 590 0.32 7.50 -1.56
CA HIS A 590 0.59 6.59 -0.45
C HIS A 590 -0.69 6.18 0.29
N TYR A 591 -1.58 7.14 0.58
CA TYR A 591 -2.86 6.85 1.21
C TYR A 591 -3.74 5.92 0.34
N VAL A 592 -3.86 6.21 -0.95
CA VAL A 592 -4.64 5.39 -1.89
C VAL A 592 -4.02 4.00 -2.07
N LEU A 593 -2.70 3.89 -2.11
CA LEU A 593 -1.99 2.61 -2.19
C LEU A 593 -2.29 1.72 -0.98
N VAL A 594 -2.24 2.25 0.24
CA VAL A 594 -2.58 1.47 1.44
C VAL A 594 -4.05 1.05 1.46
N MET A 595 -4.97 1.94 1.09
CA MET A 595 -6.39 1.61 1.01
C MET A 595 -6.71 0.56 -0.06
N SER A 596 -6.03 0.63 -1.21
CA SER A 596 -6.19 -0.37 -2.27
C SER A 596 -5.50 -1.70 -1.95
N LEU A 597 -4.43 -1.69 -1.15
CA LEU A 597 -3.72 -2.89 -0.71
C LEU A 597 -4.65 -3.85 0.05
N THR A 598 -5.60 -3.35 0.84
CA THR A 598 -6.57 -4.20 1.57
C THR A 598 -7.52 -4.94 0.64
N MET A 599 -8.11 -4.23 -0.32
CA MET A 599 -8.95 -4.84 -1.35
C MET A 599 -8.15 -5.84 -2.19
N PHE A 600 -6.93 -5.46 -2.53
CA PHE A 600 -6.02 -6.31 -3.28
C PHE A 600 -5.64 -7.58 -2.51
N MET A 601 -5.34 -7.50 -1.21
CA MET A 601 -5.09 -8.67 -0.36
C MET A 601 -6.26 -9.65 -0.36
N MET A 602 -7.50 -9.17 -0.34
CA MET A 602 -8.70 -10.01 -0.42
C MET A 602 -8.78 -10.75 -1.76
N LEU A 603 -8.55 -10.03 -2.87
CA LEU A 603 -8.49 -10.62 -4.21
C LEU A 603 -7.39 -11.69 -4.29
N MET A 604 -6.20 -11.39 -3.76
CA MET A 604 -5.05 -12.28 -3.80
C MET A 604 -5.26 -13.55 -2.97
N ASN A 605 -5.97 -13.48 -1.84
CA ASN A 605 -6.34 -14.67 -1.09
C ASN A 605 -7.28 -15.58 -1.91
N GLY A 606 -8.25 -15.00 -2.63
CA GLY A 606 -9.11 -15.76 -3.54
C GLY A 606 -8.33 -16.41 -4.70
N VAL A 607 -7.38 -15.69 -5.29
CA VAL A 607 -6.48 -16.22 -6.33
C VAL A 607 -5.57 -17.32 -5.79
N ALA A 608 -5.02 -17.14 -4.58
CA ALA A 608 -4.22 -18.16 -3.92
C ALA A 608 -5.02 -19.45 -3.73
N GLN A 609 -6.23 -19.34 -3.15
CA GLN A 609 -7.14 -20.47 -2.97
C GLN A 609 -7.45 -21.18 -4.28
N LEU A 610 -7.72 -20.43 -5.35
CA LEU A 610 -7.94 -20.99 -6.68
C LEU A 610 -6.73 -21.82 -7.16
N LEU A 611 -5.54 -21.25 -7.07
CA LEU A 611 -4.31 -21.87 -7.58
C LEU A 611 -3.84 -23.08 -6.74
N THR A 612 -4.08 -23.06 -5.43
CA THR A 612 -3.63 -24.13 -4.53
C THR A 612 -4.61 -25.31 -4.49
N THR A 613 -5.91 -25.03 -4.34
CA THR A 613 -6.95 -26.05 -4.08
C THR A 613 -7.49 -26.69 -5.36
N GLN A 614 -7.70 -25.94 -6.44
CA GLN A 614 -8.35 -26.48 -7.65
C GLN A 614 -7.37 -27.23 -8.53
N ARG A 615 -7.80 -28.39 -9.05
CA ARG A 615 -7.05 -29.17 -10.03
C ARG A 615 -7.89 -29.37 -11.28
N LEU A 616 -7.36 -28.99 -12.43
CA LEU A 616 -7.98 -29.30 -13.73
C LEU A 616 -7.60 -30.74 -14.10
N GLU A 617 -8.57 -31.63 -14.11
CA GLU A 617 -8.37 -32.99 -14.61
C GLU A 617 -8.55 -33.02 -16.14
N LEU A 618 -7.47 -33.34 -16.86
CA LEU A 618 -7.57 -33.60 -18.29
C LEU A 618 -8.40 -34.88 -18.50
N PRO A 619 -9.39 -34.89 -19.42
CA PRO A 619 -10.24 -36.04 -19.66
C PRO A 619 -9.35 -37.23 -20.04
N ARG A 620 -9.29 -38.22 -19.14
CA ARG A 620 -8.53 -39.44 -19.35
C ARG A 620 -9.25 -40.20 -20.46
N ARG A 621 -8.64 -40.31 -21.65
CA ARG A 621 -9.13 -41.22 -22.70
C ARG A 621 -9.27 -42.60 -22.07
N THR A 622 -10.51 -43.03 -21.83
CA THR A 622 -10.84 -44.41 -21.51
C THR A 622 -10.33 -45.24 -22.67
N LYS A 623 -9.28 -46.02 -22.44
CA LYS A 623 -8.93 -47.10 -23.37
C LYS A 623 -10.08 -48.09 -23.29
N HIS A 624 -10.98 -48.05 -24.27
CA HIS A 624 -11.88 -49.17 -24.53
C HIS A 624 -10.99 -50.38 -24.82
N HIS A 625 -10.93 -51.32 -23.88
CA HIS A 625 -10.52 -52.68 -24.21
C HIS A 625 -11.65 -53.27 -25.04
N SER A 626 -11.42 -53.46 -26.34
CA SER A 626 -12.26 -54.33 -27.16
C SER A 626 -12.11 -55.76 -26.63
N MET A 627 -13.22 -56.36 -26.21
CA MET A 627 -13.34 -57.79 -25.92
C MET A 627 -12.98 -58.63 -27.15
#